data_AF-X1CUN2-F1
#
_entry.id   AF-X1CUN2-F1
#
_cell.length_a   1.000
_cell.length_b   1.000
_cell.length_c   1.000
_cell.angle_alpha   90.00
_cell.angle_beta   90.00
_cell.angle_gamma   90.00
#
_symmetry.space_group_name_H-M   'P 1'
#
loop_
_entity.id
_entity.type
_entity.pdbx_description
1 polymer ?
#
loop_
_entity_poly.entity_id
_entity_poly.type
_entity_poly.pdbx_seq_one_letter_code
_entity_poly.pdbx_strand_id
1 'polypeptide(L)'
;SGGIATAIFGKGLGFDQDKAERFKEFVKIYLSEFQPIRRVGLPEDIAKAALWLASDDSTFVSGHPLVVDGGLIGGRMWGENTEEWE
;
A
#
# COMPACT_ATOMS: atom_id res chain seq x y z
N SER A 1 8.13 0.58 -2.59
CA SER A 1 7.06 0.94 -1.65
C SER A 1 5.76 0.99 -2.42
N GLY A 2 4.68 0.40 -1.90
CA GLY A 2 3.37 0.44 -2.57
C GLY A 2 2.77 1.84 -2.58
N GLY A 3 1.65 1.97 -3.27
CA GLY A 3 0.85 3.19 -3.29
C GLY A 3 0.15 3.42 -1.96
N ILE A 4 0.85 3.97 -0.96
CA ILE A 4 0.27 4.31 0.34
C ILE A 4 -0.13 5.78 0.33
N ALA A 5 -1.42 6.05 0.47
CA ALA A 5 -1.95 7.40 0.55
C ALA A 5 -1.57 8.02 1.90
N THR A 6 -0.47 8.77 1.91
CA THR A 6 -0.02 9.52 3.08
C THR A 6 -0.27 11.02 2.90
N ALA A 7 -0.46 11.74 4.01
CA ALA A 7 -0.77 13.17 4.01
C ALA A 7 0.32 14.05 3.38
N ILE A 8 1.54 13.51 3.19
CA ILE A 8 2.68 14.25 2.64
C ILE A 8 2.44 14.72 1.19
N PHE A 9 1.65 13.96 0.41
CA PHE A 9 1.42 14.26 -1.00
C PHE A 9 0.62 15.54 -1.23
N GLY A 10 -0.32 15.88 -0.33
CA GLY A 10 -1.10 17.11 -0.47
C GLY A 10 -0.32 18.37 -0.07
N LYS A 11 0.53 18.26 0.96
CA LYS A 11 1.28 19.41 1.50
C LYS A 11 2.46 19.81 0.63
N GLY A 12 3.09 18.86 -0.07
CA GLY A 12 4.21 19.12 -0.97
C GLY A 12 3.85 19.82 -2.30
N LEU A 13 2.58 19.80 -2.70
CA LEU A 13 2.12 20.33 -3.98
C LEU A 13 1.54 21.75 -3.92
N GLY A 14 1.45 22.35 -2.72
CA GLY A 14 0.98 23.74 -2.55
C GLY A 14 -0.49 23.95 -2.95
N PHE A 15 -1.31 22.90 -2.91
CA PHE A 15 -2.71 22.95 -3.34
C PHE A 15 -3.60 23.66 -2.32
N ASP A 16 -4.58 24.41 -2.84
CA ASP A 16 -5.75 24.83 -2.06
C ASP A 16 -6.59 23.61 -1.63
N GLN A 17 -7.53 23.80 -0.68
CA GLN A 17 -8.31 22.70 -0.11
C GLN A 17 -9.08 21.90 -1.16
N ASP A 18 -9.69 22.58 -2.13
CA ASP A 18 -10.52 21.93 -3.15
C ASP A 18 -9.69 21.07 -4.11
N LYS A 19 -8.51 21.56 -4.52
CA LYS A 19 -7.57 20.78 -5.33
C LYS A 19 -6.95 19.64 -4.54
N ALA A 20 -6.65 19.84 -3.26
CA ALA A 20 -6.11 18.79 -2.40
C ALA A 20 -7.09 17.61 -2.25
N GLU A 21 -8.40 17.89 -2.13
CA GLU A 21 -9.41 16.84 -1.97
C GLU A 21 -9.65 16.07 -3.28
N ARG A 22 -9.72 16.76 -4.42
CA ARG A 22 -9.79 16.09 -5.73
C ARG A 22 -8.55 15.25 -6.02
N PHE A 23 -7.37 15.76 -5.67
CA PHE A 23 -6.12 15.05 -5.87
C PHE A 23 -6.05 13.79 -5.00
N LYS A 24 -6.51 13.84 -3.73
CA LYS A 24 -6.64 12.65 -2.89
C LYS A 24 -7.52 11.59 -3.53
N GLU A 25 -8.71 11.95 -4.00
CA GLU A 25 -9.63 10.99 -4.64
C GLU A 25 -9.02 10.39 -5.91
N PHE A 26 -8.41 11.23 -6.75
CA PHE A 26 -7.68 10.75 -7.93
C PHE A 26 -6.56 9.78 -7.56
N VAL A 27 -5.74 10.12 -6.56
CA VAL A 27 -4.62 9.29 -6.10
C VAL A 27 -5.12 7.96 -5.53
N LYS A 28 -6.23 7.94 -4.78
CA LYS A 28 -6.81 6.69 -4.28
C LYS A 28 -7.20 5.76 -5.42
N ILE A 29 -7.95 6.27 -6.40
CA ILE A 29 -8.40 5.49 -7.56
C ILE A 29 -7.20 4.99 -8.36
N TYR A 30 -6.28 5.89 -8.68
CA TYR A 30 -5.11 5.56 -9.47
C TYR A 30 -4.28 4.47 -8.76
N LEU A 31 -3.93 4.66 -7.49
CA LEU A 31 -3.11 3.69 -6.76
C LEU A 31 -3.83 2.34 -6.58
N SER A 32 -5.14 2.30 -6.40
CA SER A 32 -5.88 1.03 -6.31
C SER A 32 -5.81 0.21 -7.60
N GLU A 33 -5.77 0.83 -8.77
CA GLU A 33 -5.74 0.11 -10.06
C GLU A 33 -4.39 -0.57 -10.33
N PHE A 34 -3.27 0.01 -9.85
CA PHE A 34 -1.92 -0.55 -10.09
C PHE A 34 -1.49 -1.61 -9.09
N GLN A 35 -2.20 -1.75 -7.97
CA GLN A 35 -1.86 -2.73 -6.94
C GLN A 35 -2.68 -4.01 -7.15
N PRO A 36 -2.05 -5.20 -7.17
CA PRO A 36 -2.77 -6.46 -7.30
C PRO A 36 -3.93 -6.66 -6.33
N ILE A 37 -3.80 -6.21 -5.09
CA ILE A 37 -4.87 -6.28 -4.07
C ILE A 37 -6.06 -5.34 -4.35
N ARG A 38 -6.01 -4.53 -5.42
CA ARG A 38 -7.05 -3.58 -5.86
C ARG A 38 -7.53 -2.62 -4.77
N ARG A 39 -6.62 -2.17 -3.92
CA ARG A 39 -6.88 -1.14 -2.92
C ARG A 39 -5.65 -0.26 -2.73
N VAL A 40 -5.90 0.99 -2.37
CA VAL A 40 -4.85 1.88 -1.89
C VAL A 40 -4.32 1.39 -0.54
N GLY A 41 -3.02 1.56 -0.32
CA GLY A 41 -2.42 1.35 1.00
C GLY A 41 -2.80 2.48 1.95
N LEU A 42 -3.03 2.13 3.21
CA LEU A 42 -3.32 3.05 4.29
C LEU A 42 -2.16 3.09 5.31
N PRO A 43 -1.99 4.19 6.07
CA PRO A 43 -0.98 4.24 7.14
C PRO A 43 -1.06 3.05 8.12
N GLU A 44 -2.27 2.55 8.38
CA GLU A 44 -2.52 1.43 9.26
C GLU A 44 -1.91 0.11 8.75
N ASP A 45 -1.72 -0.05 7.44
CA ASP A 45 -1.06 -1.23 6.88
C ASP A 45 0.41 -1.31 7.32
N ILE A 46 1.11 -0.17 7.31
CA ILE A 46 2.49 -0.07 7.80
C ILE A 46 2.53 -0.20 9.32
N ALA A 47 1.60 0.45 10.03
CA ALA A 47 1.55 0.38 11.49
C ALA A 47 1.34 -1.05 11.99
N LYS A 48 0.48 -1.84 11.34
CA LYS A 48 0.26 -3.24 11.66
C LYS A 48 1.49 -4.11 11.39
N ALA A 49 2.17 -3.88 10.26
CA ALA A 49 3.41 -4.60 9.95
C ALA A 49 4.52 -4.29 10.96
N ALA A 50 4.65 -3.02 11.36
CA ALA A 50 5.57 -2.61 12.41
C ALA A 50 5.19 -3.20 13.78
N LEU A 51 3.90 -3.27 14.11
CA LEU A 51 3.42 -3.87 15.35
C LEU A 51 3.71 -5.38 15.40
N TRP A 52 3.52 -6.09 14.29
CA TRP A 52 3.88 -7.51 14.19
C TRP A 52 5.39 -7.72 14.35
N LEU A 53 6.23 -6.89 13.72
CA LEU A 53 7.69 -6.94 13.92
C LEU A 53 8.13 -6.64 15.35
N ALA A 54 7.30 -5.92 16.12
CA ALA A 54 7.55 -5.58 17.51
C ALA A 54 6.93 -6.57 18.50
N SER A 55 6.14 -7.56 18.03
CA SER A 55 5.47 -8.53 18.89
C SER A 55 6.29 -9.81 19.05
N ASP A 56 5.85 -10.67 19.97
CA ASP A 56 6.43 -11.99 20.19
C ASP A 56 6.20 -12.96 19.00
N ASP A 57 5.32 -12.59 18.05
CA ASP A 57 5.02 -13.43 16.88
C ASP A 57 6.16 -13.44 15.85
N SER A 58 7.13 -12.53 15.95
CA SER A 58 8.24 -12.40 15.00
C SER A 58 9.61 -12.68 15.62
N THR A 59 9.68 -13.45 16.72
CA THR A 59 10.91 -13.69 17.50
C THR A 59 12.10 -14.29 16.72
N PHE A 60 11.85 -14.92 15.56
CA PHE A 60 12.89 -15.47 14.70
C PHE A 60 13.11 -14.69 13.40
N VAL A 61 12.49 -13.51 13.25
CA VAL A 61 12.56 -12.69 12.05
C VAL A 61 13.41 -11.45 12.33
N SER A 62 14.61 -11.40 11.74
CA SER A 62 15.54 -10.27 11.90
C SER A 62 16.40 -10.08 10.65
N GLY A 63 16.85 -8.85 10.41
CA GLY A 63 17.77 -8.51 9.32
C GLY A 63 17.18 -8.59 7.91
N HIS A 64 15.84 -8.60 7.76
CA HIS A 64 15.17 -8.69 6.47
C HIS A 64 14.22 -7.51 6.23
N PRO A 65 14.14 -6.97 5.00
CA PRO A 65 13.13 -5.97 4.63
C PRO A 65 11.74 -6.60 4.50
N LEU A 66 10.78 -6.22 5.36
CA LEU A 66 9.38 -6.61 5.22
C LEU A 66 8.68 -5.74 4.17
N VAL A 67 8.35 -6.32 3.01
CA VAL A 67 7.66 -5.60 1.92
C VAL A 67 6.17 -5.50 2.22
N VAL A 68 5.66 -4.27 2.28
CA VAL A 68 4.23 -3.96 2.44
C VAL A 68 3.80 -3.02 1.31
N ASP A 69 3.37 -3.58 0.18
CA ASP A 69 3.13 -2.82 -1.04
C ASP A 69 1.86 -3.19 -1.81
N GLY A 70 1.05 -4.12 -1.30
CA GLY A 70 -0.14 -4.61 -1.99
C GLY A 70 0.15 -5.44 -3.23
N GLY A 71 1.37 -5.98 -3.38
CA GLY A 71 1.79 -6.84 -4.48
C GLY A 71 2.44 -6.11 -5.66
N LEU A 72 2.67 -4.79 -5.54
CA LEU A 72 3.14 -3.94 -6.63
C LEU A 72 4.46 -4.42 -7.25
N ILE A 73 5.43 -4.86 -6.44
CA ILE A 73 6.73 -5.34 -6.91
C ILE A 73 6.70 -6.83 -7.30
N GLY A 74 5.76 -7.60 -6.75
CA GLY A 74 5.61 -9.05 -6.99
C GLY A 74 4.91 -9.43 -8.30
N GLY A 75 4.24 -8.47 -8.94
CA GLY A 75 4.05 -8.47 -10.40
C GLY A 75 2.91 -9.30 -11.01
N ARG A 76 1.99 -9.91 -10.25
CA ARG A 76 0.79 -10.55 -10.83
C ARG A 76 -0.49 -9.96 -10.28
N MET A 77 -1.42 -9.58 -11.17
CA MET A 77 -2.73 -9.06 -10.80
C MET A 77 -3.58 -10.15 -10.16
N TRP A 78 -4.33 -9.80 -9.12
CA TRP A 78 -5.24 -10.73 -8.45
C TRP A 78 -6.36 -11.14 -9.42
N GLY A 79 -6.37 -12.42 -9.81
CA GLY A 79 -7.33 -13.01 -10.76
C GLY A 79 -6.70 -13.80 -11.91
N GLU A 80 -5.41 -13.60 -12.21
CA GLU A 80 -4.72 -14.35 -13.29
C GLU A 80 -4.20 -15.73 -12.84
N ASN A 81 -4.29 -16.06 -11.54
CA ASN A 81 -3.78 -17.32 -10.97
C ASN A 81 -4.88 -18.28 -10.45
N THR A 82 -6.17 -17.98 -10.65
CA THR A 82 -7.25 -18.87 -10.16
C THR A 82 -7.67 -19.94 -11.17
N GLU A 83 -7.13 -19.94 -12.40
CA GLU A 83 -7.45 -20.93 -13.45
C GLU A 83 -6.45 -22.09 -13.53
N GLU A 84 -5.36 -22.11 -12.74
CA GLU A 84 -4.27 -23.09 -12.90
C GLU A 84 -4.07 -24.02 -11.68
N TRP A 85 -5.05 -24.09 -10.78
CA TRP A 85 -5.03 -24.98 -9.60
C TRP A 85 -6.18 -26.00 -9.56
N GLU A 86 -6.74 -26.38 -10.72
CA GLU A 86 -7.55 -27.60 -10.89
C GLU A 86 -6.70 -28.75 -11.43
#